data_AF-A0A0N0DUC4-F1
#
_entry.id   AF-A0A0N0DUC4-F1
#
_cell.length_a   1.000
_cell.length_b   1.000
_cell.length_c   1.000
_cell.angle_alpha   90.00
_cell.angle_beta   90.00
_cell.angle_gamma   90.00
#
_symmetry.space_group_name_H-M   'P 1'
#
loop_
_entity.id
_entity.type
_entity.pdbx_description
1 polymer ?
#
loop_
_entity_poly.entity_id
_entity_poly.type
_entity_poly.pdbx_seq_one_letter_code
_entity_poly.pdbx_strand_id
1 'polypeptide(L)'
;MFPVDARQEAALTDPVFMLKLYKRVAYGLVPRAEPGRPRSLLRTFLSVDRRCVASKDVPVDPRGVVADVSPIFPPSMLAHQDVGLLLHVLPLEEPSVGTSDSELDGGVRLGDVLLALRLLIPFHTRQVSEIVGAVRATVAKSDVMSPFEEHVTDLLDWESNKRRQSIEAPPPALTQHEAVCFFEEVCGLSSSQSQAFLKYVLCQPSEEADAAAAGAPAYDVHLLHQLLFSEEVPAVAEYPLLMGRFAEACLDSGEPEVQPTGSLALHSSLTSMELTYPASAQQAPLDLDFGSLTRAALSPRQFFYLCTIMQTGFQQRESDQLFYYLKKEHHSSEGVLVSDLIAAFRQYFPPVTMSVLQLVHAATASLLRRGARDSLVFVNLYTSLEEWGASRVPIQAFVGAFRNAGVPDGLTGVLDVELEWLRLKAPTRVDLLLMLCTPVPASRTAVIQKLFQRLDTANEGRIHGGTYLQRFQPERIEGAPVRRQVAQWKMALEAYVGELHEEALEYELFAYFWYMVSAGVDDDPTFTLAIWQSFGLADDGPRRRTR
;
A
#
# COMPACT_ATOMS: atom_id res chain seq x y z
N MET A 1 22.71 -15.09 -2.35
CA MET A 1 21.83 -14.70 -1.22
C MET A 1 22.64 -13.93 -0.18
N PHE A 2 22.14 -12.81 0.33
CA PHE A 2 22.86 -11.97 1.32
C PHE A 2 22.82 -12.64 2.71
N PRO A 3 23.97 -12.89 3.37
CA PRO A 3 24.00 -13.56 4.66
C PRO A 3 23.37 -12.69 5.75
N VAL A 4 22.58 -13.32 6.63
CA VAL A 4 21.97 -12.69 7.81
C VAL A 4 22.47 -13.36 9.09
N ASP A 5 22.68 -12.57 10.14
CA ASP A 5 23.00 -13.07 11.47
C ASP A 5 21.74 -13.30 12.32
N ALA A 6 21.87 -13.95 13.48
CA ALA A 6 20.75 -14.25 14.36
C ALA A 6 19.99 -13.00 14.88
N ARG A 7 20.65 -11.83 14.95
CA ARG A 7 19.99 -10.57 15.33
C ARG A 7 19.16 -10.01 14.17
N GLN A 8 19.70 -10.11 12.96
CA GLN A 8 19.02 -9.74 11.73
C GLN A 8 17.82 -10.66 11.45
N GLU A 9 17.94 -11.96 11.70
CA GLU A 9 16.81 -12.91 11.66
C GLU A 9 15.69 -12.49 12.62
N ALA A 10 16.03 -12.15 13.87
CA ALA A 10 15.03 -11.64 14.80
C ALA A 10 14.39 -10.33 14.30
N ALA A 11 15.16 -9.44 13.69
CA ALA A 11 14.64 -8.19 13.11
C ALA A 11 13.71 -8.43 11.91
N LEU A 12 13.98 -9.43 11.06
CA LEU A 12 13.09 -9.84 9.96
C LEU A 12 11.72 -10.30 10.46
N THR A 13 11.67 -10.90 11.65
CA THR A 13 10.41 -11.35 12.25
C THR A 13 9.61 -10.24 12.93
N ASP A 14 10.20 -9.06 13.16
CA ASP A 14 9.48 -7.91 13.74
C ASP A 14 8.87 -7.02 12.65
N PRO A 15 7.54 -7.07 12.42
CA PRO A 15 6.90 -6.29 11.37
C PRO A 15 7.00 -4.78 11.61
N VAL A 16 7.11 -4.33 12.87
CA VAL A 16 7.25 -2.90 13.19
C VAL A 16 8.63 -2.40 12.74
N PHE A 17 9.67 -3.20 12.99
CA PHE A 17 11.01 -2.89 12.50
C PHE A 17 11.05 -2.87 10.98
N MET A 18 10.47 -3.88 10.32
CA MET A 18 10.46 -3.99 8.87
C MET A 18 9.70 -2.86 8.19
N LEU A 19 8.55 -2.43 8.74
CA LEU A 19 7.80 -1.27 8.23
C LEU A 19 8.62 0.02 8.36
N LYS A 20 9.30 0.20 9.51
CA LYS A 20 10.18 1.34 9.74
C LYS A 20 11.38 1.35 8.78
N LEU A 21 11.98 0.18 8.51
CA LEU A 21 13.07 0.03 7.55
C LEU A 21 12.60 0.39 6.14
N TYR A 22 11.47 -0.17 5.70
CA TYR A 22 10.84 0.15 4.41
C TYR A 22 10.66 1.66 4.25
N LYS A 23 10.02 2.32 5.22
CA LYS A 23 9.77 3.76 5.17
C LYS A 23 11.06 4.58 5.15
N ARG A 24 12.03 4.24 5.98
CA ARG A 24 13.33 4.93 5.99
C ARG A 24 14.00 4.89 4.64
N VAL A 25 13.94 3.76 3.94
CA VAL A 25 14.51 3.60 2.60
C VAL A 25 13.68 4.34 1.56
N ALA A 26 12.38 4.03 1.47
CA ALA A 26 11.46 4.56 0.46
C ALA A 26 11.38 6.09 0.48
N TYR A 27 11.21 6.69 1.67
CA TYR A 27 11.12 8.14 1.82
C TYR A 27 12.50 8.80 1.94
N GLY A 28 13.51 8.11 2.47
CA GLY A 28 14.86 8.66 2.62
C GLY A 28 15.66 8.73 1.32
N LEU A 29 15.36 7.88 0.32
CA LEU A 29 15.95 7.97 -1.01
C LEU A 29 15.52 9.22 -1.78
N VAL A 30 14.38 9.80 -1.41
CA VAL A 30 13.84 11.03 -2.01
C VAL A 30 13.63 12.06 -0.90
N PRO A 31 14.71 12.54 -0.27
CA PRO A 31 14.59 13.47 0.84
C PRO A 31 13.98 14.78 0.34
N ARG A 32 13.18 15.42 1.19
CA ARG A 32 12.80 16.81 0.96
C ARG A 32 14.04 17.69 1.17
N ALA A 33 14.39 18.49 0.17
CA ALA A 33 15.49 19.43 0.28
C ALA A 33 15.07 20.67 1.09
N GLU A 34 13.97 21.33 0.70
CA GLU A 34 13.38 22.53 1.35
C GLU A 34 11.88 22.66 0.98
N PRO A 35 11.04 23.35 1.79
CA PRO A 35 9.66 23.68 1.41
C PRO A 35 9.61 24.40 0.07
N GLY A 36 8.81 23.90 -0.88
CA GLY A 36 8.65 24.49 -2.21
C GLY A 36 9.72 24.11 -3.25
N ARG A 37 10.73 23.30 -2.90
CA ARG A 37 11.63 22.71 -3.90
C ARG A 37 11.13 21.36 -4.40
N PRO A 38 11.35 21.02 -5.69
CA PRO A 38 11.02 19.70 -6.19
C PRO A 38 11.84 18.64 -5.45
N ARG A 39 11.19 17.51 -5.20
CA ARG A 39 11.85 16.29 -4.72
C ARG A 39 12.95 15.87 -5.68
N SER A 40 14.05 15.38 -5.14
CA SER A 40 15.10 14.76 -5.94
C SER A 40 15.61 13.51 -5.24
N LEU A 41 15.96 12.50 -6.02
CA LEU A 41 16.69 11.34 -5.50
C LEU A 41 17.99 11.81 -4.84
N LEU A 42 18.44 11.08 -3.81
CA LEU A 42 19.73 11.31 -3.18
C LEU A 42 20.83 11.42 -4.23
N ARG A 43 21.69 12.43 -4.11
CA ARG A 43 22.82 12.63 -5.03
C ARG A 43 23.75 11.42 -5.05
N THR A 44 23.93 10.77 -3.89
CA THR A 44 24.68 9.52 -3.75
C THR A 44 24.03 8.39 -4.53
N PHE A 45 22.72 8.18 -4.40
CA PHE A 45 21.95 7.23 -5.22
C PHE A 45 22.17 7.49 -6.72
N LEU A 46 21.92 8.72 -7.16
CA LEU A 46 22.07 9.10 -8.57
C LEU A 46 23.51 8.91 -9.08
N SER A 47 24.52 9.10 -8.23
CA SER A 47 25.92 8.94 -8.61
C SER A 47 26.32 7.48 -8.84
N VAL A 48 25.73 6.55 -8.09
CA VAL A 48 25.92 5.10 -8.26
C VAL A 48 25.08 4.63 -9.45
N ASP A 49 23.83 5.07 -9.51
CA ASP A 49 22.87 4.67 -10.54
C ASP A 49 23.32 5.03 -11.95
N ARG A 50 23.86 6.24 -12.15
CA ARG A 50 24.38 6.68 -13.46
C ARG A 50 25.56 5.86 -13.99
N ARG A 51 26.26 5.09 -13.14
CA ARG A 51 27.36 4.22 -13.56
C ARG A 51 26.86 2.87 -14.03
N CYS A 52 25.61 2.54 -13.73
CA CYS A 52 24.98 1.26 -14.04
C CYS A 52 24.20 1.37 -15.35
N VAL A 53 24.76 0.75 -16.38
CA VAL A 53 24.20 0.66 -17.74
C VAL A 53 24.00 -0.82 -18.02
N ALA A 54 22.83 -1.23 -18.52
CA ALA A 54 22.44 -2.63 -18.67
C ALA A 54 23.43 -3.40 -19.55
N SER A 55 23.97 -2.77 -20.59
CA SER A 55 25.00 -3.35 -21.47
C SER A 55 26.34 -3.66 -20.76
N LYS A 56 26.58 -3.08 -19.58
CA LYS A 56 27.82 -3.24 -18.78
C LYS A 56 27.57 -3.84 -17.39
N ASP A 57 26.32 -4.16 -17.07
CA ASP A 57 25.95 -4.72 -15.77
C ASP A 57 26.35 -6.20 -15.76
N VAL A 58 27.36 -6.53 -14.95
CA VAL A 58 27.88 -7.89 -14.81
C VAL A 58 27.55 -8.37 -13.39
N PRO A 59 27.13 -9.63 -13.20
CA PRO A 59 26.88 -10.15 -11.85
C PRO A 59 28.13 -10.01 -10.95
N VAL A 60 27.93 -9.49 -9.74
CA VAL A 60 28.98 -9.26 -8.75
C VAL A 60 28.72 -10.10 -7.51
N ASP A 61 29.77 -10.43 -6.75
CA ASP A 61 29.62 -11.03 -5.42
C ASP A 61 28.72 -10.17 -4.52
N PRO A 62 27.80 -10.78 -3.71
CA PRO A 62 26.94 -10.05 -2.80
C PRO A 62 27.67 -9.07 -1.86
N ARG A 63 28.91 -9.34 -1.45
CA ARG A 63 29.68 -8.40 -0.61
C ARG A 63 30.11 -7.16 -1.40
N GLY A 64 30.39 -7.31 -2.70
CA GLY A 64 30.65 -6.19 -3.61
C GLY A 64 29.42 -5.28 -3.72
N VAL A 65 28.24 -5.88 -3.91
CA VAL A 65 26.97 -5.13 -3.95
C VAL A 65 26.71 -4.37 -2.64
N VAL A 66 26.96 -5.01 -1.48
CA VAL A 66 26.85 -4.32 -0.18
C VAL A 66 27.79 -3.11 -0.12
N ALA A 67 29.03 -3.24 -0.60
CA ALA A 67 30.01 -2.17 -0.60
C ALA A 67 29.62 -1.01 -1.54
N ASP A 68 28.97 -1.29 -2.67
CA ASP A 68 28.51 -0.27 -3.63
C ASP A 68 27.21 0.42 -3.20
N VAL A 69 26.32 -0.30 -2.50
CA VAL A 69 25.03 0.22 -2.03
C VAL A 69 25.16 0.96 -0.69
N SER A 70 26.06 0.52 0.20
CA SER A 70 26.23 1.14 1.51
C SER A 70 26.44 2.67 1.49
N PRO A 71 27.24 3.26 0.57
CA PRO A 71 27.45 4.70 0.47
C PRO A 71 26.23 5.49 -0.02
N ILE A 72 25.21 4.83 -0.57
CA ILE A 72 23.97 5.48 -0.99
C ILE A 72 23.27 6.11 0.22
N PHE A 73 23.26 5.39 1.33
CA PHE A 73 22.49 5.74 2.51
C PHE A 73 23.35 6.47 3.54
N PRO A 74 22.98 7.69 3.96
CA PRO A 74 23.66 8.33 5.08
C PRO A 74 23.41 7.53 6.37
N PRO A 75 24.36 7.51 7.34
CA PRO A 75 24.21 6.76 8.59
C PRO A 75 22.99 7.19 9.43
N SER A 76 22.52 8.42 9.25
CA SER A 76 21.30 8.94 9.89
C SER A 76 20.02 8.29 9.35
N MET A 77 20.05 7.75 8.13
CA MET A 77 18.94 7.10 7.46
C MET A 77 18.98 5.58 7.67
N LEU A 78 20.13 4.96 7.39
CA LEU A 78 20.32 3.52 7.46
C LEU A 78 21.71 3.19 7.99
N ALA A 79 21.78 2.37 9.04
CA ALA A 79 23.08 1.90 9.54
C ALA A 79 23.68 0.90 8.55
N HIS A 80 25.00 0.84 8.44
CA HIS A 80 25.68 -0.10 7.52
C HIS A 80 25.25 -1.56 7.75
N GLN A 81 25.01 -1.95 9.00
CA GLN A 81 24.52 -3.29 9.36
C GLN A 81 23.10 -3.59 8.84
N ASP A 82 22.29 -2.56 8.59
CA ASP A 82 20.91 -2.70 8.09
C ASP A 82 20.86 -2.73 6.55
N VAL A 83 21.95 -2.36 5.86
CA VAL A 83 22.05 -2.43 4.40
C VAL A 83 22.02 -3.88 3.91
N GLY A 84 22.75 -4.78 4.57
CA GLY A 84 22.71 -6.21 4.25
C GLY A 84 21.31 -6.80 4.45
N LEU A 85 20.61 -6.34 5.49
CA LEU A 85 19.23 -6.72 5.77
C LEU A 85 18.26 -6.23 4.69
N LEU A 86 18.39 -4.96 4.27
CA LEU A 86 17.63 -4.41 3.16
C LEU A 86 17.83 -5.24 1.89
N LEU A 87 19.08 -5.52 1.52
CA LEU A 87 19.41 -6.29 0.32
C LEU A 87 18.88 -7.72 0.38
N HIS A 88 18.80 -8.33 1.57
CA HIS A 88 18.19 -9.64 1.77
C HIS A 88 16.69 -9.66 1.47
N VAL A 89 15.96 -8.57 1.73
CA VAL A 89 14.50 -8.50 1.56
C VAL A 89 14.04 -7.87 0.24
N LEU A 90 14.97 -7.36 -0.59
CA LEU A 90 14.61 -6.82 -1.89
C LEU A 90 14.11 -7.94 -2.80
N PRO A 91 13.03 -7.70 -3.57
CA PRO A 91 12.51 -8.67 -4.55
C PRO A 91 13.41 -8.66 -5.80
N LEU A 92 14.58 -9.27 -5.69
CA LEU A 92 15.50 -9.48 -6.81
C LEU A 92 15.06 -10.74 -7.56
N GLU A 93 14.99 -10.67 -8.89
CA GLU A 93 14.73 -11.87 -9.70
C GLU A 93 15.87 -12.87 -9.51
N GLU A 94 15.53 -14.11 -9.12
CA GLU A 94 16.53 -15.17 -9.08
C GLU A 94 16.99 -15.46 -10.52
N PRO A 95 18.30 -15.62 -10.77
CA PRO A 95 18.77 -15.99 -12.09
C PRO A 95 18.07 -17.29 -12.49
N SER A 96 17.33 -17.24 -13.61
CA SER A 96 16.67 -18.41 -14.17
C SER A 96 17.68 -19.54 -14.23
N VAL A 97 17.37 -20.67 -13.59
CA VAL A 97 18.24 -21.86 -13.52
C VAL A 97 18.48 -22.41 -14.93
N GLY A 98 19.42 -21.79 -15.63
CA GLY A 98 20.03 -22.28 -16.85
C GLY A 98 21.20 -23.14 -16.43
N THR A 99 21.18 -24.40 -16.84
CA THR A 99 22.26 -25.36 -16.65
C THR A 99 23.58 -24.82 -17.23
N SER A 100 24.43 -24.21 -16.41
CA SER A 100 25.85 -24.02 -16.71
C SER A 100 26.70 -24.13 -15.44
N ASP A 101 27.68 -25.04 -15.44
CA ASP A 101 28.64 -25.24 -14.34
C ASP A 101 29.64 -24.07 -14.24
N SER A 102 29.15 -22.86 -13.97
CA SER A 102 29.94 -21.65 -13.77
C SER A 102 29.88 -21.22 -12.31
N GLU A 103 31.03 -21.11 -11.64
CA GLU A 103 31.15 -20.61 -10.25
C GLU A 103 30.60 -19.17 -10.04
N LEU A 104 30.13 -18.50 -11.10
CA LEU A 104 29.53 -17.16 -11.09
C LEU A 104 27.99 -17.15 -11.16
N ASP A 105 27.32 -18.32 -11.23
CA ASP A 105 25.84 -18.40 -11.29
C ASP A 105 25.11 -17.92 -10.02
N GLY A 106 25.86 -17.51 -8.98
CA GLY A 106 25.32 -16.91 -7.75
C GLY A 106 25.48 -15.38 -7.62
N GLY A 107 25.95 -14.69 -8.66
CA GLY A 107 26.20 -13.24 -8.64
C GLY A 107 24.91 -12.40 -8.67
N VAL A 108 24.96 -11.20 -8.10
CA VAL A 108 23.86 -10.23 -8.09
C VAL A 108 24.22 -9.04 -8.98
N ARG A 109 23.32 -8.63 -9.87
CA ARG A 109 23.49 -7.46 -10.73
C ARG A 109 23.16 -6.19 -9.96
N LEU A 110 24.01 -5.17 -10.09
CA LEU A 110 23.81 -3.91 -9.35
C LEU A 110 22.63 -3.12 -9.92
N GLY A 111 22.38 -3.20 -11.23
CA GLY A 111 21.22 -2.58 -11.88
C GLY A 111 19.89 -3.08 -11.31
N ASP A 112 19.77 -4.39 -11.06
CA ASP A 112 18.55 -5.01 -10.50
C ASP A 112 18.29 -4.52 -9.07
N VAL A 113 19.35 -4.36 -8.28
CA VAL A 113 19.27 -3.81 -6.92
C VAL A 113 18.85 -2.34 -6.94
N LEU A 114 19.43 -1.53 -7.82
CA LEU A 114 19.08 -0.12 -7.96
C LEU A 114 17.64 0.06 -8.48
N LEU A 115 17.20 -0.82 -9.39
CA LEU A 115 15.81 -0.87 -9.82
C LEU A 115 14.89 -1.24 -8.66
N ALA A 116 15.21 -2.27 -7.88
CA ALA A 116 14.40 -2.66 -6.72
C ALA A 116 14.29 -1.51 -5.70
N LEU A 117 15.39 -0.81 -5.41
CA LEU A 117 15.38 0.40 -4.57
C LEU A 117 14.51 1.51 -5.16
N ARG A 118 14.58 1.73 -6.47
CA ARG A 118 13.77 2.71 -7.19
C ARG A 118 12.27 2.38 -7.13
N LEU A 119 11.93 1.09 -7.18
CA LEU A 119 10.56 0.59 -7.11
C LEU A 119 9.99 0.57 -5.67
N LEU A 120 10.82 0.70 -4.62
CA LEU A 120 10.32 0.91 -3.26
C LEU A 120 9.75 2.32 -3.05
N ILE A 121 10.19 3.29 -3.86
CA ILE A 121 9.83 4.70 -3.73
C ILE A 121 8.39 4.90 -4.24
N PRO A 122 7.46 5.41 -3.42
CA PRO A 122 6.05 5.45 -3.78
C PRO A 122 5.68 6.65 -4.69
N PHE A 123 6.66 7.26 -5.36
CA PHE A 123 6.51 8.41 -6.25
C PHE A 123 6.74 8.00 -7.71
N HIS A 124 6.07 6.95 -8.18
CA HIS A 124 6.32 6.32 -9.48
C HIS A 124 5.99 7.25 -10.66
N THR A 125 4.83 7.88 -10.62
CA THR A 125 4.33 8.80 -11.64
C THR A 125 5.22 10.03 -11.76
N ARG A 126 5.72 10.54 -10.63
CA ARG A 126 6.76 11.57 -10.62
C ARG A 126 8.03 11.11 -11.35
N GLN A 127 8.53 9.91 -11.03
CA GLN A 127 9.73 9.36 -11.67
C GLN A 127 9.54 9.17 -13.18
N VAL A 128 8.39 8.65 -13.61
CA VAL A 128 8.03 8.51 -15.03
C VAL A 128 7.99 9.87 -15.71
N SER A 129 7.35 10.87 -15.09
CA SER A 129 7.28 12.23 -15.65
C SER A 129 8.67 12.87 -15.82
N GLU A 130 9.57 12.67 -14.85
CA GLU A 130 10.96 13.13 -14.92
C GLU A 130 11.73 12.44 -16.06
N ILE A 131 11.53 11.13 -16.24
CA ILE A 131 12.14 10.35 -17.33
C ILE A 131 11.62 10.81 -18.69
N VAL A 132 10.30 10.93 -18.86
CA VAL A 132 9.67 11.42 -20.09
C VAL A 132 10.20 12.81 -20.45
N GLY A 133 10.25 13.73 -19.48
CA GLY A 133 10.81 15.07 -19.69
C GLY A 133 12.27 15.04 -20.15
N ALA A 134 13.10 14.17 -19.58
CA ALA A 134 14.50 14.01 -19.98
C ALA A 134 14.65 13.43 -21.40
N VAL A 135 13.89 12.40 -21.74
CA VAL A 135 13.92 11.77 -23.07
C VAL A 135 13.44 12.76 -24.14
N ARG A 136 12.29 13.41 -23.93
CA ARG A 136 11.74 14.41 -24.88
C ARG A 136 12.72 15.57 -25.11
N ALA A 137 13.39 16.04 -24.06
CA ALA A 137 14.40 17.09 -24.18
C ALA A 137 15.64 16.67 -24.99
N THR A 138 15.92 15.37 -25.08
CA THR A 138 16.97 14.81 -25.92
C THR A 138 16.49 14.61 -27.35
N VAL A 139 15.31 14.02 -27.54
CA VAL A 139 14.67 13.83 -28.86
C VAL A 139 14.50 15.16 -29.58
N ALA A 140 13.99 16.20 -28.90
CA ALA A 140 13.80 17.52 -29.48
C ALA A 140 15.09 18.26 -29.89
N LYS A 141 16.26 17.79 -29.45
CA LYS A 141 17.57 18.31 -29.87
C LYS A 141 18.16 17.54 -31.05
N SER A 142 17.59 16.40 -31.39
CA SER A 142 18.04 15.57 -32.51
C SER A 142 17.26 15.97 -33.77
N ASP A 143 17.99 16.29 -34.83
CA ASP A 143 17.39 16.51 -36.15
C ASP A 143 17.13 15.18 -36.91
N VAL A 144 17.57 14.05 -36.33
CA VAL A 144 17.49 12.72 -36.93
C VAL A 144 16.67 11.79 -36.04
N MET A 145 15.69 11.13 -36.66
CA MET A 145 14.87 10.10 -36.03
C MET A 145 15.75 8.91 -35.64
N SER A 146 15.64 8.46 -34.39
CA SER A 146 16.43 7.31 -33.93
C SER A 146 15.86 6.00 -34.50
N PRO A 147 16.68 4.94 -34.73
CA PRO A 147 16.17 3.64 -35.20
C PRO A 147 15.02 3.08 -34.35
N PHE A 148 15.05 3.33 -33.05
CA PHE A 148 13.99 2.95 -32.13
C PHE A 148 12.69 3.72 -32.37
N GLU A 149 12.79 5.04 -32.59
CA GLU A 149 11.65 5.89 -32.95
C GLU A 149 11.05 5.51 -34.32
N GLU A 150 11.89 5.16 -35.30
CA GLU A 150 11.40 4.64 -36.59
C GLU A 150 10.59 3.36 -36.40
N HIS A 151 11.09 2.44 -35.58
CA HIS A 151 10.43 1.16 -35.31
C HIS A 151 9.10 1.34 -34.56
N VAL A 152 9.07 2.21 -33.55
CA VAL A 152 7.83 2.56 -32.83
C VAL A 152 6.79 3.15 -33.79
N THR A 153 7.22 4.04 -34.69
CA THR A 153 6.34 4.65 -35.69
C THR A 153 5.83 3.61 -36.70
N ASP A 154 6.71 2.70 -37.15
CA ASP A 154 6.35 1.63 -38.09
C ASP A 154 5.28 0.68 -37.51
N LEU A 155 5.38 0.34 -36.23
CA LEU A 155 4.39 -0.46 -35.50
C LEU A 155 3.03 0.24 -35.44
N LEU A 156 2.99 1.54 -35.14
CA LEU A 156 1.74 2.32 -35.11
C LEU A 156 1.10 2.47 -36.49
N ASP A 157 1.92 2.71 -37.50
CA ASP A 157 1.47 2.79 -38.89
C ASP A 157 0.89 1.45 -39.36
N TRP A 158 1.48 0.33 -38.92
CA TRP A 158 0.94 -1.00 -39.19
C TRP A 158 -0.39 -1.25 -38.46
N GLU A 159 -0.51 -0.90 -37.17
CA GLU A 159 -1.74 -1.07 -36.38
C GLU A 159 -2.91 -0.23 -36.92
N SER A 160 -2.64 0.98 -37.38
CA SER A 160 -3.65 1.91 -37.88
C SER A 160 -4.08 1.64 -39.34
N ASN A 161 -3.26 0.93 -40.13
CA ASN A 161 -3.48 0.74 -41.57
C ASN A 161 -3.94 -0.67 -41.95
N LYS A 162 -5.27 -0.86 -42.02
CA LYS A 162 -5.90 -2.13 -42.43
C LYS A 162 -5.45 -2.66 -43.80
N ARG A 163 -5.07 -1.77 -44.73
CA ARG A 163 -4.59 -2.17 -46.06
C ARG A 163 -3.21 -2.83 -45.96
N ARG A 164 -2.33 -2.28 -45.11
CA ARG A 164 -1.00 -2.82 -44.87
C ARG A 164 -1.06 -4.19 -44.19
N GLN A 165 -1.93 -4.34 -43.18
CA GLN A 165 -2.19 -5.62 -42.50
C GLN A 165 -2.62 -6.75 -43.45
N SER A 166 -3.27 -6.41 -44.57
CA SER A 166 -3.72 -7.41 -45.56
C SER A 166 -2.64 -7.83 -46.57
N ILE A 167 -1.53 -7.10 -46.66
CA ILE A 167 -0.51 -7.24 -47.72
C ILE A 167 0.87 -7.59 -47.14
N GLU A 168 1.18 -7.08 -45.96
CA GLU A 168 2.50 -7.18 -45.33
C GLU A 168 2.44 -8.01 -44.05
N ALA A 169 3.55 -8.71 -43.76
CA ALA A 169 3.74 -9.35 -42.46
C ALA A 169 3.82 -8.28 -41.35
N PRO A 170 3.37 -8.60 -40.12
CA PRO A 170 3.52 -7.68 -39.00
C PRO A 170 5.00 -7.36 -38.76
N PRO A 171 5.35 -6.09 -38.48
CA PRO A 171 6.68 -5.74 -37.99
C PRO A 171 6.98 -6.51 -36.68
N PRO A 172 8.25 -6.79 -36.39
CA PRO A 172 8.63 -7.49 -35.17
C PRO A 172 8.19 -6.70 -33.94
N ALA A 173 7.84 -7.39 -32.85
CA ALA A 173 7.51 -6.71 -31.60
C ALA A 173 8.73 -5.98 -31.03
N LEU A 174 8.48 -4.88 -30.33
CA LEU A 174 9.54 -4.16 -29.61
C LEU A 174 10.22 -5.08 -28.61
N THR A 175 11.53 -5.20 -28.73
CA THR A 175 12.37 -5.93 -27.80
C THR A 175 12.74 -5.05 -26.61
N GLN A 176 12.91 -5.65 -25.44
CA GLN A 176 13.43 -4.91 -24.28
C GLN A 176 14.82 -4.34 -24.56
N HIS A 177 15.66 -5.09 -25.28
CA HIS A 177 17.04 -4.70 -25.57
C HIS A 177 17.12 -3.42 -26.40
N GLU A 178 16.36 -3.31 -27.50
CA GLU A 178 16.41 -2.11 -28.34
C GLU A 178 15.94 -0.85 -27.59
N ALA A 179 14.91 -0.98 -26.75
CA ALA A 179 14.39 0.14 -25.97
C ALA A 179 15.42 0.58 -24.91
N VAL A 180 16.04 -0.39 -24.21
CA VAL A 180 17.11 -0.10 -23.23
C VAL A 180 18.30 0.57 -23.92
N CYS A 181 18.74 0.08 -25.08
CA CYS A 181 19.82 0.72 -25.84
C CYS A 181 19.49 2.17 -26.20
N PHE A 182 18.27 2.45 -26.68
CA PHE A 182 17.83 3.82 -26.94
C PHE A 182 17.89 4.69 -25.68
N PHE A 183 17.32 4.23 -24.57
CA PHE A 183 17.31 5.00 -23.33
C PHE A 183 18.70 5.25 -22.75
N GLU A 184 19.59 4.26 -22.80
CA GLU A 184 20.91 4.36 -22.19
C GLU A 184 21.91 5.08 -23.11
N GLU A 185 22.00 4.70 -24.38
CA GLU A 185 23.03 5.19 -25.29
C GLU A 185 22.66 6.52 -25.93
N VAL A 186 21.37 6.72 -26.26
CA VAL A 186 20.89 7.97 -26.89
C VAL A 186 20.45 8.96 -25.82
N CYS A 187 19.64 8.52 -24.85
CA CYS A 187 19.06 9.42 -23.85
C CYS A 187 19.90 9.58 -22.57
N GLY A 188 20.94 8.78 -22.37
CA GLY A 188 21.83 8.86 -21.20
C GLY A 188 21.17 8.48 -19.89
N LEU A 189 20.13 7.65 -19.91
CA LEU A 189 19.47 7.13 -18.72
C LEU A 189 20.28 5.99 -18.09
N SER A 190 20.12 5.79 -16.77
CA SER A 190 20.63 4.58 -16.11
C SER A 190 19.75 3.37 -16.40
N SER A 191 20.30 2.17 -16.19
CA SER A 191 19.54 0.91 -16.31
C SER A 191 18.28 0.91 -15.46
N SER A 192 18.34 1.41 -14.21
CA SER A 192 17.16 1.46 -13.35
C SER A 192 16.09 2.45 -13.85
N GLN A 193 16.48 3.55 -14.49
CA GLN A 193 15.54 4.49 -15.11
C GLN A 193 14.85 3.88 -16.32
N SER A 194 15.64 3.31 -17.23
CA SER A 194 15.15 2.65 -18.45
C SER A 194 14.15 1.55 -18.09
N GLN A 195 14.51 0.67 -17.15
CA GLN A 195 13.64 -0.42 -16.73
C GLN A 195 12.40 0.06 -15.97
N ALA A 196 12.51 1.09 -15.12
CA ALA A 196 11.35 1.65 -14.43
C ALA A 196 10.34 2.28 -15.40
N PHE A 197 10.82 2.97 -16.43
CA PHE A 197 9.95 3.52 -17.48
C PHE A 197 9.33 2.41 -18.34
N LEU A 198 10.11 1.40 -18.73
CA LEU A 198 9.58 0.25 -19.47
C LEU A 198 8.48 -0.47 -18.70
N LYS A 199 8.63 -0.62 -17.37
CA LYS A 199 7.57 -1.18 -16.51
C LYS A 199 6.27 -0.38 -16.53
N TYR A 200 6.33 0.94 -16.74
CA TYR A 200 5.15 1.80 -16.84
C TYR A 200 4.38 1.61 -18.14
N VAL A 201 5.09 1.32 -19.25
CA VAL A 201 4.49 1.11 -20.57
C VAL A 201 4.29 -0.38 -20.91
N LEU A 202 4.47 -1.29 -19.94
CA LEU A 202 4.13 -2.70 -20.14
C LEU A 202 2.61 -2.86 -20.28
N CYS A 203 2.19 -3.62 -21.29
CA CYS A 203 0.80 -4.05 -21.39
C CYS A 203 0.46 -4.93 -20.18
N GLN A 204 -0.70 -4.69 -19.56
CA GLN A 204 -1.16 -5.58 -18.50
C GLN A 204 -1.42 -6.98 -19.08
N PRO A 205 -1.03 -8.06 -18.36
CA PRO A 205 -1.32 -9.41 -18.81
C PRO A 205 -2.84 -9.56 -18.97
N SER A 206 -3.29 -9.86 -20.19
CA SER A 206 -4.69 -10.19 -20.44
C SER A 206 -5.03 -11.49 -19.70
N GLU A 207 -6.13 -11.50 -18.96
CA GLU A 207 -6.66 -12.72 -18.31
C GLU A 207 -6.96 -13.85 -19.32
N GLU A 208 -7.07 -13.52 -20.62
CA GLU A 208 -7.33 -14.44 -21.73
C GLU A 208 -6.05 -14.95 -22.42
N ALA A 209 -4.86 -14.50 -22.02
CA ALA A 209 -3.61 -14.98 -22.61
C ALA A 209 -3.24 -16.33 -21.98
N ASP A 210 -3.39 -17.41 -22.76
CA ASP A 210 -2.99 -18.76 -22.39
C ASP A 210 -1.59 -18.79 -21.74
N ALA A 211 -1.49 -19.45 -20.58
CA ALA A 211 -0.25 -19.67 -19.81
C ALA A 211 0.89 -20.40 -20.57
N ALA A 212 0.70 -20.70 -21.86
CA ALA A 212 1.68 -21.34 -22.74
C ALA A 212 2.49 -20.36 -23.59
N ALA A 213 2.12 -19.07 -23.65
CA ALA A 213 2.90 -18.05 -24.34
C ALA A 213 3.75 -17.27 -23.32
N ALA A 214 4.84 -17.86 -22.84
CA ALA A 214 5.94 -17.11 -22.24
C ALA A 214 6.66 -16.29 -23.35
N GLY A 215 5.94 -15.33 -23.92
CA GLY A 215 6.45 -14.40 -24.92
C GLY A 215 7.24 -13.27 -24.27
N ALA A 216 8.05 -12.59 -25.08
CA ALA A 216 8.72 -11.35 -24.67
C ALA A 216 7.71 -10.31 -24.14
N PRO A 217 8.13 -9.43 -23.20
CA PRO A 217 7.26 -8.39 -22.68
C PRO A 217 6.65 -7.55 -23.81
N ALA A 218 5.32 -7.46 -23.85
CA ALA A 218 4.61 -6.60 -24.79
C ALA A 218 4.48 -5.19 -24.21
N TYR A 219 4.91 -4.19 -24.98
CA TYR A 219 4.82 -2.77 -24.61
C TYR A 219 3.64 -2.09 -25.32
N ASP A 220 3.01 -1.14 -24.64
CA ASP A 220 1.99 -0.26 -25.21
C ASP A 220 2.68 0.77 -26.12
N VAL A 221 2.76 0.43 -27.41
CA VAL A 221 3.41 1.24 -28.45
C VAL A 221 2.74 2.61 -28.59
N HIS A 222 1.41 2.67 -28.43
CA HIS A 222 0.66 3.92 -28.50
C HIS A 222 1.04 4.85 -27.36
N LEU A 223 1.03 4.37 -26.12
CA LEU A 223 1.43 5.15 -24.95
C LEU A 223 2.90 5.58 -25.04
N LEU A 224 3.78 4.67 -25.46
CA LEU A 224 5.21 4.95 -25.66
C LEU A 224 5.43 6.11 -26.63
N HIS A 225 4.79 6.08 -27.81
CA HIS A 225 4.90 7.15 -28.79
C HIS A 225 4.29 8.47 -28.30
N GLN A 226 3.12 8.41 -27.66
CA GLN A 226 2.45 9.60 -27.11
C GLN A 226 3.31 10.33 -26.07
N LEU A 227 4.00 9.57 -25.21
CA LEU A 227 4.88 10.12 -24.19
C LEU A 227 6.19 10.64 -24.79
N LEU A 228 6.84 9.87 -25.67
CA LEU A 228 8.23 10.14 -26.05
C LEU A 228 8.41 10.94 -27.35
N PHE A 229 7.60 10.69 -28.37
CA PHE A 229 7.87 11.12 -29.75
C PHE A 229 6.84 12.08 -30.33
N SER A 230 5.62 12.12 -29.78
CA SER A 230 4.60 13.09 -30.22
C SER A 230 5.05 14.53 -29.97
N GLU A 231 4.73 15.45 -30.88
CA GLU A 231 5.09 16.88 -30.78
C GLU A 231 4.64 17.49 -29.45
N GLU A 232 3.39 17.23 -29.07
CA GLU A 232 2.82 17.50 -27.75
C GLU A 232 2.31 16.19 -27.13
N VAL A 233 2.41 16.06 -25.81
CA VAL A 233 1.85 14.90 -25.11
C VAL A 233 0.33 15.05 -25.08
N PRO A 234 -0.44 14.12 -25.69
CA PRO A 234 -1.89 14.25 -25.73
C PRO A 234 -2.49 14.09 -24.32
N ALA A 235 -3.66 14.69 -24.11
CA ALA A 235 -4.37 14.67 -22.83
C ALA A 235 -4.56 13.26 -22.24
N VAL A 236 -4.77 12.25 -23.09
CA VAL A 236 -4.96 10.85 -22.68
C VAL A 236 -3.73 10.28 -21.98
N ALA A 237 -2.53 10.71 -22.36
CA ALA A 237 -1.27 10.30 -21.73
C ALA A 237 -0.81 11.28 -20.63
N GLU A 238 -1.06 12.58 -20.80
CA GLU A 238 -0.64 13.60 -19.84
C GLU A 238 -1.50 13.62 -18.57
N TYR A 239 -2.82 13.49 -18.69
CA TYR A 239 -3.74 13.54 -17.55
C TYR A 239 -3.42 12.49 -16.47
N PRO A 240 -3.19 11.20 -16.80
CA PRO A 240 -2.76 10.21 -15.82
C PRO A 240 -1.46 10.58 -15.08
N LEU A 241 -0.49 11.17 -15.80
CA LEU A 241 0.78 11.58 -15.19
C LEU A 241 0.60 12.74 -14.21
N LEU A 242 -0.18 13.75 -14.59
CA LEU A 242 -0.48 14.88 -13.72
C LEU A 242 -1.33 14.44 -12.53
N MET A 243 -2.42 13.68 -12.75
CA MET A 243 -3.30 13.26 -11.67
C MET A 243 -2.62 12.27 -10.72
N GLY A 244 -1.79 11.36 -11.24
CA GLY A 244 -0.98 10.45 -10.41
C GLY A 244 0.05 11.21 -9.56
N ARG A 245 0.74 12.20 -10.12
CA ARG A 245 1.64 13.08 -9.33
C ARG A 245 0.89 13.88 -8.25
N PHE A 246 -0.32 14.34 -8.55
CA PHE A 246 -1.17 14.99 -7.57
C PHE A 246 -1.51 14.04 -6.42
N ALA A 247 -1.92 12.80 -6.73
CA ALA A 247 -2.29 11.80 -5.73
C ALA A 247 -1.10 11.32 -4.90
N GLU A 248 0.07 11.13 -5.52
CA GLU A 248 1.34 10.78 -4.86
C GLU A 248 1.79 11.83 -3.84
N ALA A 249 1.41 13.10 -4.04
CA ALA A 249 1.71 14.17 -3.10
C ALA A 249 1.00 13.98 -1.74
N CYS A 250 -0.08 13.19 -1.68
CA CYS A 250 -0.74 12.84 -0.42
C CYS A 250 0.03 11.81 0.42
N LEU A 251 1.04 11.12 -0.14
CA LEU A 251 1.85 10.16 0.62
C LEU A 251 2.88 10.83 1.54
N ASP A 252 2.89 12.16 1.54
CA ASP A 252 4.03 12.91 1.98
C ASP A 252 4.00 13.19 3.49
N SER A 253 4.77 12.43 4.26
CA SER A 253 4.76 12.48 5.73
C SER A 253 5.46 13.69 6.37
N GLY A 254 6.09 14.58 5.61
CA GLY A 254 6.35 15.95 6.05
C GLY A 254 7.31 16.26 7.21
N GLU A 255 7.86 15.29 7.93
CA GLU A 255 8.47 15.60 9.23
C GLU A 255 9.69 16.55 9.20
N PRO A 256 9.75 17.49 10.17
CA PRO A 256 9.68 17.19 11.62
C PRO A 256 8.32 17.37 12.32
N GLU A 257 7.27 17.89 11.67
CA GLU A 257 5.91 17.89 12.25
C GLU A 257 5.01 16.89 11.55
N VAL A 258 4.21 16.17 12.34
CA VAL A 258 3.27 15.13 11.88
C VAL A 258 2.19 15.78 11.03
N GLN A 259 2.28 15.63 9.71
CA GLN A 259 1.25 16.07 8.77
C GLN A 259 0.37 14.90 8.35
N PRO A 260 -0.94 15.12 8.15
CA PRO A 260 -1.83 14.08 7.68
C PRO A 260 -1.40 13.60 6.29
N THR A 261 -1.58 12.31 6.02
CA THR A 261 -1.33 11.69 4.71
C THR A 261 -2.61 11.08 4.11
N GLY A 262 -2.57 10.68 2.84
CA GLY A 262 -3.72 10.10 2.14
C GLY A 262 -4.87 11.09 1.93
N SER A 263 -6.10 10.60 2.00
CA SER A 263 -7.32 11.42 1.90
C SER A 263 -7.40 12.49 2.99
N LEU A 264 -6.81 12.27 4.16
CA LEU A 264 -6.78 13.28 5.23
C LEU A 264 -5.92 14.49 4.88
N ALA A 265 -4.85 14.30 4.09
CA ALA A 265 -4.02 15.40 3.59
C ALA A 265 -4.82 16.32 2.67
N LEU A 266 -5.54 15.72 1.72
CA LEU A 266 -6.41 16.45 0.79
C LEU A 266 -7.56 17.13 1.52
N HIS A 267 -8.21 16.43 2.45
CA HIS A 267 -9.29 16.99 3.27
C HIS A 267 -8.80 18.21 4.06
N SER A 268 -7.70 18.07 4.80
CA SER A 268 -7.09 19.14 5.59
C SER A 268 -6.79 20.37 4.72
N SER A 269 -6.17 20.16 3.57
CA SER A 269 -5.84 21.23 2.62
C SER A 269 -7.07 21.93 2.08
N LEU A 270 -8.11 21.20 1.68
CA LEU A 270 -9.38 21.77 1.23
C LEU A 270 -10.09 22.55 2.35
N THR A 271 -10.09 22.05 3.58
CA THR A 271 -10.70 22.76 4.72
C THR A 271 -9.98 24.03 5.11
N SER A 272 -8.68 24.14 4.81
CA SER A 272 -7.89 25.35 5.08
C SER A 272 -8.19 26.51 4.12
N MET A 273 -9.00 26.27 3.07
CA MET A 273 -9.29 27.25 2.03
C MET A 273 -10.69 27.82 2.18
N GLU A 274 -10.86 29.09 1.81
CA GLU A 274 -12.19 29.66 1.59
C GLU A 274 -12.72 29.16 0.25
N LEU A 275 -13.68 28.23 0.28
CA LEU A 275 -14.26 27.61 -0.90
C LEU A 275 -15.62 28.21 -1.29
N THR A 276 -15.94 28.15 -2.58
CA THR A 276 -17.24 28.59 -3.10
C THR A 276 -18.19 27.39 -3.23
N TYR A 277 -19.47 27.60 -2.91
CA TYR A 277 -20.50 26.55 -2.96
C TYR A 277 -21.56 26.91 -4.01
N PRO A 278 -21.36 26.49 -5.28
CA PRO A 278 -22.28 26.84 -6.35
C PRO A 278 -23.67 26.23 -6.12
N ALA A 279 -24.71 26.97 -6.51
CA ALA A 279 -26.10 26.52 -6.33
C ALA A 279 -26.38 25.19 -7.05
N SER A 280 -25.72 24.96 -8.20
CA SER A 280 -25.82 23.73 -8.99
C SER A 280 -25.34 22.48 -8.25
N ALA A 281 -24.42 22.62 -7.29
CA ALA A 281 -23.85 21.49 -6.54
C ALA A 281 -24.58 21.18 -5.23
N GLN A 282 -25.60 21.96 -4.85
CA GLN A 282 -26.33 21.75 -3.59
C GLN A 282 -27.04 20.38 -3.52
N GLN A 283 -27.41 19.83 -4.67
CA GLN A 283 -28.08 18.53 -4.78
C GLN A 283 -27.10 17.35 -4.87
N ALA A 284 -25.79 17.60 -4.99
CA ALA A 284 -24.82 16.53 -5.06
C ALA A 284 -24.80 15.71 -3.75
N PRO A 285 -24.66 14.38 -3.83
CA PRO A 285 -24.59 13.53 -2.65
C PRO A 285 -23.35 13.89 -1.82
N LEU A 286 -23.49 13.79 -0.50
CA LEU A 286 -22.36 13.97 0.40
C LEU A 286 -21.44 12.76 0.29
N ASP A 287 -20.14 13.01 0.28
CA ASP A 287 -19.17 11.93 0.36
C ASP A 287 -18.94 11.52 1.81
N LEU A 288 -18.64 10.24 2.03
CA LEU A 288 -18.40 9.70 3.36
C LEU A 288 -17.18 10.35 4.05
N ASP A 289 -16.12 10.60 3.31
CA ASP A 289 -14.84 11.09 3.83
C ASP A 289 -14.74 12.62 3.79
N PHE A 290 -15.39 13.26 2.80
CA PHE A 290 -15.28 14.70 2.55
C PHE A 290 -16.56 15.50 2.85
N GLY A 291 -17.68 14.82 3.15
CA GLY A 291 -18.94 15.46 3.55
C GLY A 291 -19.40 16.54 2.57
N SER A 292 -19.65 17.74 3.09
CA SER A 292 -20.13 18.90 2.33
C SER A 292 -19.07 19.51 1.40
N LEU A 293 -17.78 19.24 1.59
CA LEU A 293 -16.72 19.78 0.72
C LEU A 293 -16.89 19.34 -0.73
N THR A 294 -17.50 18.18 -0.97
CA THR A 294 -17.86 17.69 -2.31
C THR A 294 -18.68 18.66 -3.16
N ARG A 295 -19.45 19.52 -2.49
CA ARG A 295 -20.33 20.51 -3.12
C ARG A 295 -19.61 21.83 -3.40
N ALA A 296 -18.36 21.96 -3.00
CA ALA A 296 -17.56 23.14 -3.25
C ALA A 296 -16.95 23.12 -4.67
N ALA A 297 -16.58 24.31 -5.16
CA ALA A 297 -15.84 24.51 -6.39
C ALA A 297 -14.53 25.27 -6.12
N LEU A 298 -13.49 24.86 -6.85
CA LEU A 298 -12.17 25.46 -6.88
C LEU A 298 -12.05 26.33 -8.14
N SER A 299 -11.68 27.60 -7.95
CA SER A 299 -11.18 28.45 -9.03
C SER A 299 -9.75 28.04 -9.44
N PRO A 300 -9.24 28.47 -10.61
CA PRO A 300 -7.88 28.16 -11.04
C PRO A 300 -6.81 28.55 -10.00
N ARG A 301 -6.99 29.71 -9.35
CA ARG A 301 -6.07 30.18 -8.29
C ARG A 301 -6.10 29.30 -7.05
N GLN A 302 -7.29 28.89 -6.60
CA GLN A 302 -7.44 27.98 -5.46
C GLN A 302 -6.88 26.59 -5.79
N PHE A 303 -7.07 26.11 -7.02
CA PHE A 303 -6.50 24.84 -7.46
C PHE A 303 -4.97 24.87 -7.49
N PHE A 304 -4.37 25.92 -8.04
CA PHE A 304 -2.91 26.09 -7.99
C PHE A 304 -2.38 26.19 -6.55
N TYR A 305 -3.10 26.92 -5.69
CA TYR A 305 -2.77 27.00 -4.27
C TYR A 305 -2.86 25.62 -3.59
N LEU A 306 -3.86 24.80 -3.95
CA LEU A 306 -4.01 23.44 -3.44
C LEU A 306 -2.83 22.57 -3.87
N CYS A 307 -2.47 22.60 -5.15
CA CYS A 307 -1.28 21.91 -5.66
C CYS A 307 0.01 22.34 -4.94
N THR A 308 0.08 23.60 -4.51
CA THR A 308 1.22 24.16 -3.76
C THR A 308 1.24 23.68 -2.31
N ILE A 309 0.13 23.76 -1.57
CA ILE A 309 0.03 23.26 -0.19
C ILE A 309 0.33 21.76 -0.13
N MET A 310 -0.25 21.01 -1.06
CA MET A 310 -0.04 19.57 -1.20
C MET A 310 1.38 19.21 -1.68
N GLN A 311 2.18 20.19 -2.10
CA GLN A 311 3.57 20.00 -2.54
C GLN A 311 3.73 19.06 -3.74
N THR A 312 2.81 19.14 -4.69
CA THR A 312 2.85 18.39 -5.96
C THR A 312 4.09 18.69 -6.82
N GLY A 313 4.74 19.83 -6.58
CA GLY A 313 5.87 20.32 -7.38
C GLY A 313 5.44 20.80 -8.78
N PHE A 314 4.16 21.07 -8.99
CA PHE A 314 3.66 21.57 -10.27
C PHE A 314 4.13 23.00 -10.56
N GLN A 315 4.50 23.22 -11.82
CA GLN A 315 4.53 24.54 -12.41
C GLN A 315 3.10 25.04 -12.65
N GLN A 316 2.94 26.36 -12.78
CA GLN A 316 1.63 26.97 -13.09
C GLN A 316 0.97 26.30 -14.31
N ARG A 317 1.74 26.07 -15.38
CA ARG A 317 1.25 25.39 -16.59
C ARG A 317 0.67 24.01 -16.32
N GLU A 318 1.35 23.18 -15.53
CA GLU A 318 0.90 21.83 -15.21
C GLU A 318 -0.38 21.84 -14.37
N SER A 319 -0.47 22.79 -13.42
CA SER A 319 -1.68 22.98 -12.62
C SER A 319 -2.86 23.48 -13.45
N ASP A 320 -2.64 24.45 -14.34
CA ASP A 320 -3.67 24.97 -15.25
C ASP A 320 -4.17 23.86 -16.19
N GLN A 321 -3.26 23.00 -16.67
CA GLN A 321 -3.59 21.88 -17.54
C GLN A 321 -4.42 20.81 -16.80
N LEU A 322 -4.01 20.40 -15.60
CA LEU A 322 -4.80 19.46 -14.78
C LEU A 322 -6.16 20.05 -14.39
N PHE A 323 -6.21 21.35 -14.07
CA PHE A 323 -7.46 22.06 -13.81
C PHE A 323 -8.41 21.96 -15.02
N TYR A 324 -7.88 22.18 -16.23
CA TYR A 324 -8.66 22.06 -17.45
C TYR A 324 -9.17 20.63 -17.69
N TYR A 325 -8.34 19.61 -17.46
CA TYR A 325 -8.73 18.21 -17.59
C TYR A 325 -9.83 17.79 -16.59
N LEU A 326 -9.76 18.29 -15.36
CA LEU A 326 -10.78 18.00 -14.33
C LEU A 326 -12.09 18.77 -14.56
N LYS A 327 -12.03 19.89 -15.28
CA LYS A 327 -13.22 20.68 -15.60
C LYS A 327 -14.04 19.97 -16.67
N LYS A 328 -15.03 19.18 -16.25
CA LYS A 328 -16.01 18.57 -17.16
C LYS A 328 -16.74 19.66 -17.95
N GLU A 329 -17.01 19.41 -19.24
CA GLU A 329 -17.70 20.34 -20.16
C GLU A 329 -19.16 20.67 -19.80
N HIS A 330 -19.65 20.21 -18.65
CA HIS A 330 -21.06 20.25 -18.31
C HIS A 330 -21.30 21.05 -17.02
N HIS A 331 -21.68 22.33 -17.21
CA HIS A 331 -22.64 23.09 -16.38
C HIS A 331 -22.19 24.18 -15.40
N SER A 332 -20.94 24.65 -15.36
CA SER A 332 -20.71 25.99 -14.79
C SER A 332 -19.45 26.67 -15.30
N SER A 333 -19.55 27.99 -15.45
CA SER A 333 -18.42 28.91 -15.63
C SER A 333 -17.55 29.05 -14.36
N GLU A 334 -17.80 28.26 -13.31
CA GLU A 334 -17.46 28.62 -11.93
C GLU A 334 -16.26 27.89 -11.32
N GLY A 335 -15.75 26.80 -11.91
CA GLY A 335 -14.53 26.13 -11.42
C GLY A 335 -14.52 24.62 -11.61
N VAL A 336 -13.57 23.94 -10.96
CA VAL A 336 -13.53 22.48 -10.81
C VAL A 336 -14.30 22.11 -9.54
N LEU A 337 -15.30 21.22 -9.64
CA LEU A 337 -16.00 20.71 -8.46
C LEU A 337 -15.07 19.81 -7.65
N VAL A 338 -15.10 19.96 -6.32
CA VAL A 338 -14.31 19.11 -5.41
C VAL A 338 -14.71 17.64 -5.52
N SER A 339 -15.97 17.33 -5.83
CA SER A 339 -16.41 15.97 -6.12
C SER A 339 -15.72 15.34 -7.33
N ASP A 340 -15.49 16.11 -8.41
CA ASP A 340 -14.74 15.63 -9.58
C ASP A 340 -13.26 15.41 -9.24
N LEU A 341 -12.66 16.31 -8.46
CA LEU A 341 -11.31 16.13 -7.95
C LEU A 341 -11.18 14.89 -7.07
N ILE A 342 -12.12 14.63 -6.15
CA ILE A 342 -12.11 13.46 -5.28
C ILE A 342 -12.28 12.17 -6.10
N ALA A 343 -13.16 12.17 -7.11
CA ALA A 343 -13.35 11.02 -7.98
C ALA A 343 -12.05 10.69 -8.75
N ALA A 344 -11.41 11.71 -9.33
CA ALA A 344 -10.10 11.56 -9.97
C ALA A 344 -9.02 11.11 -8.98
N PHE A 345 -8.95 11.72 -7.80
CA PHE A 345 -7.99 11.37 -6.76
C PHE A 345 -8.09 9.91 -6.33
N ARG A 346 -9.30 9.37 -6.18
CA ARG A 346 -9.51 7.96 -5.85
C ARG A 346 -9.13 7.03 -6.99
N GLN A 347 -9.35 7.43 -8.24
CA GLN A 347 -8.95 6.64 -9.42
C GLN A 347 -7.43 6.49 -9.51
N TYR A 348 -6.69 7.55 -9.17
CA TYR A 348 -5.22 7.58 -9.22
C TYR A 348 -4.57 7.45 -7.85
N PHE A 349 -5.34 7.03 -6.83
CA PHE A 349 -4.82 6.88 -5.48
C PHE A 349 -3.66 5.89 -5.49
N PRO A 350 -2.50 6.20 -4.89
CA PRO A 350 -1.31 5.41 -5.07
C PRO A 350 -1.54 3.94 -4.65
N PRO A 351 -1.29 2.98 -5.56
CA PRO A 351 -1.48 1.58 -5.25
C PRO A 351 -0.42 1.10 -4.26
N VAL A 352 -0.76 0.06 -3.51
CA VAL A 352 0.16 -0.62 -2.60
C VAL A 352 0.33 -2.07 -3.05
N THR A 353 1.56 -2.59 -3.01
CA THR A 353 1.80 -4.00 -3.28
C THR A 353 1.24 -4.86 -2.15
N MET A 354 0.85 -6.09 -2.46
CA MET A 354 0.31 -7.00 -1.44
C MET A 354 1.31 -7.27 -0.30
N SER A 355 2.61 -7.32 -0.60
CA SER A 355 3.65 -7.51 0.41
C SER A 355 3.75 -6.32 1.39
N VAL A 356 3.70 -5.08 0.88
CA VAL A 356 3.72 -3.88 1.72
C VAL A 356 2.43 -3.77 2.54
N LEU A 357 1.28 -4.11 1.95
CA LEU A 357 0.01 -4.11 2.66
C LEU A 357 -0.02 -5.13 3.82
N GLN A 358 0.51 -6.34 3.60
CA GLN A 358 0.66 -7.36 4.65
C GLN A 358 1.60 -6.89 5.75
N LEU A 359 2.70 -6.21 5.39
CA LEU A 359 3.63 -5.63 6.36
C LEU A 359 2.96 -4.54 7.20
N VAL A 360 2.22 -3.61 6.57
CA VAL A 360 1.43 -2.58 7.27
C VAL A 360 0.43 -3.22 8.22
N HIS A 361 -0.30 -4.23 7.76
CA HIS A 361 -1.25 -4.98 8.55
C HIS A 361 -0.60 -5.60 9.81
N ALA A 362 0.48 -6.37 9.62
CA ALA A 362 1.18 -7.04 10.70
C ALA A 362 1.81 -6.04 11.70
N ALA A 363 2.37 -4.94 11.21
CA ALA A 363 2.96 -3.90 12.04
C ALA A 363 1.89 -3.18 12.87
N THR A 364 0.74 -2.87 12.27
CA THR A 364 -0.38 -2.22 12.93
C THR A 364 -0.93 -3.10 14.06
N ALA A 365 -1.15 -4.39 13.79
CA ALA A 365 -1.60 -5.35 14.82
C ALA A 365 -0.58 -5.48 15.96
N SER A 366 0.72 -5.52 15.65
CA SER A 366 1.80 -5.55 16.65
C SER A 366 1.85 -4.27 17.50
N LEU A 367 1.70 -3.09 16.89
CA LEU A 367 1.68 -1.82 17.60
C LEU A 367 0.47 -1.68 18.52
N LEU A 368 -0.72 -2.12 18.08
CA LEU A 368 -1.91 -2.18 18.92
C LEU A 368 -1.65 -3.03 20.17
N ARG A 369 -1.11 -4.24 20.01
CA ARG A 369 -0.77 -5.12 21.15
C ARG A 369 0.27 -4.49 22.08
N ARG A 370 1.32 -3.86 21.53
CA ARG A 370 2.38 -3.20 22.31
C ARG A 370 1.90 -1.95 23.06
N GLY A 371 0.95 -1.21 22.47
CA GLY A 371 0.37 0.00 23.07
C GLY A 371 -0.66 -0.30 24.15
N ALA A 372 -1.32 -1.45 24.06
CA ALA A 372 -2.32 -1.89 25.01
C ALA A 372 -1.69 -2.44 26.31
N ARG A 373 -2.37 -2.20 27.43
CA ARG A 373 -2.02 -2.78 28.74
C ARG A 373 -2.86 -4.02 29.10
N ASP A 374 -3.81 -4.37 28.23
CA ASP A 374 -4.72 -5.48 28.42
C ASP A 374 -4.98 -6.19 27.08
N SER A 375 -5.54 -7.40 27.17
CA SER A 375 -5.82 -8.23 25.99
C SER A 375 -7.15 -7.89 25.31
N LEU A 376 -7.79 -6.78 25.67
CA LEU A 376 -9.04 -6.32 25.08
C LEU A 376 -8.84 -5.25 24.01
N VAL A 377 -7.60 -4.98 23.59
CA VAL A 377 -7.28 -3.93 22.60
C VAL A 377 -8.16 -3.99 21.35
N PHE A 378 -8.40 -5.17 20.78
CA PHE A 378 -9.22 -5.34 19.58
C PHE A 378 -10.72 -5.17 19.88
N VAL A 379 -11.18 -5.56 21.07
CA VAL A 379 -12.56 -5.33 21.51
C VAL A 379 -12.80 -3.83 21.77
N ASN A 380 -11.82 -3.15 22.36
CA ASN A 380 -11.84 -1.70 22.57
C ASN A 380 -11.83 -0.95 21.23
N LEU A 381 -11.09 -1.44 20.24
CA LEU A 381 -11.11 -0.88 18.88
C LEU A 381 -12.48 -1.09 18.22
N TYR A 382 -13.07 -2.28 18.33
CA TYR A 382 -14.42 -2.57 17.82
C TYR A 382 -15.49 -1.64 18.41
N THR A 383 -15.47 -1.45 19.73
CA THR A 383 -16.41 -0.59 20.45
C THR A 383 -16.19 0.90 20.14
N SER A 384 -14.94 1.33 19.91
CA SER A 384 -14.65 2.73 19.51
C SER A 384 -15.30 3.16 18.19
N LEU A 385 -15.74 2.19 17.38
CA LEU A 385 -16.38 2.41 16.07
C LEU A 385 -17.87 2.02 16.07
N GLU A 386 -18.48 1.86 17.25
CA GLU A 386 -19.87 1.42 17.40
C GLU A 386 -20.88 2.28 16.64
N GLU A 387 -20.68 3.60 16.62
CA GLU A 387 -21.52 4.57 15.91
C GLU A 387 -21.77 4.20 14.44
N TRP A 388 -20.83 3.50 13.80
CA TRP A 388 -20.90 3.16 12.39
C TRP A 388 -21.60 1.82 12.11
N GLY A 389 -21.87 1.01 13.13
CA GLY A 389 -22.58 -0.26 12.97
C GLY A 389 -21.95 -1.18 11.92
N ALA A 390 -22.74 -1.61 10.93
CA ALA A 390 -22.26 -2.37 9.76
C ALA A 390 -21.92 -1.48 8.54
N SER A 391 -21.99 -0.16 8.70
CA SER A 391 -21.69 0.80 7.63
C SER A 391 -20.19 1.00 7.46
N ARG A 392 -19.83 1.62 6.35
CA ARG A 392 -18.44 2.02 6.09
C ARG A 392 -18.02 3.11 7.07
N VAL A 393 -16.80 3.00 7.59
CA VAL A 393 -16.22 3.97 8.53
C VAL A 393 -15.55 5.11 7.74
N PRO A 394 -15.86 6.39 8.00
CA PRO A 394 -15.13 7.52 7.42
C PRO A 394 -13.66 7.49 7.78
N ILE A 395 -12.79 7.93 6.87
CA ILE A 395 -11.33 7.88 7.06
C ILE A 395 -10.87 8.58 8.35
N GLN A 396 -11.46 9.71 8.70
CA GLN A 396 -11.10 10.45 9.92
C GLN A 396 -11.42 9.67 11.21
N ALA A 397 -12.60 9.04 11.25
CA ALA A 397 -12.99 8.19 12.37
C ALA A 397 -12.11 6.92 12.44
N PHE A 398 -11.82 6.32 11.28
CA PHE A 398 -10.97 5.14 11.17
C PHE A 398 -9.56 5.40 11.70
N VAL A 399 -8.88 6.42 11.18
CA VAL A 399 -7.54 6.82 11.65
C VAL A 399 -7.59 7.22 13.13
N GLY A 400 -8.57 8.04 13.52
CA GLY A 400 -8.75 8.48 14.91
C GLY A 400 -8.85 7.31 15.90
N ALA A 401 -9.57 6.24 15.54
CA ALA A 401 -9.68 5.04 16.37
C ALA A 401 -8.31 4.35 16.62
N PHE A 402 -7.48 4.23 15.58
CA PHE A 402 -6.12 3.68 15.73
C PHE A 402 -5.20 4.57 16.56
N ARG A 403 -5.27 5.90 16.38
CA ARG A 403 -4.49 6.85 17.20
C ARG A 403 -4.88 6.76 18.67
N ASN A 404 -6.19 6.72 18.95
CA ASN A 404 -6.73 6.56 20.30
C ASN A 404 -6.36 5.20 20.91
N ALA A 405 -6.24 4.16 20.09
CA ALA A 405 -5.77 2.83 20.50
C ALA A 405 -4.23 2.76 20.68
N GLY A 406 -3.50 3.86 20.49
CA GLY A 406 -2.08 3.96 20.78
C GLY A 406 -1.15 3.64 19.61
N VAL A 407 -1.64 3.57 18.37
CA VAL A 407 -0.78 3.40 17.19
C VAL A 407 -0.06 4.72 16.87
N PRO A 408 1.28 4.78 17.03
CA PRO A 408 2.04 6.00 16.75
C PRO A 408 1.97 6.37 15.26
N ASP A 409 2.13 7.65 14.97
CA ASP A 409 2.19 8.19 13.61
C ASP A 409 3.64 8.34 13.12
N GLY A 410 3.80 8.81 11.88
CA GLY A 410 5.06 9.19 11.27
C GLY A 410 5.88 8.00 10.76
N LEU A 411 7.15 8.28 10.45
CA LEU A 411 8.08 7.28 9.90
C LEU A 411 8.45 6.19 10.92
N THR A 412 8.22 6.43 12.22
CA THR A 412 8.45 5.44 13.28
C THR A 412 7.20 4.63 13.64
N GLY A 413 6.02 5.05 13.21
CA GLY A 413 4.73 4.41 13.50
C GLY A 413 4.04 3.87 12.25
N VAL A 414 2.76 4.17 12.07
CA VAL A 414 1.95 3.87 10.88
C VAL A 414 1.38 5.18 10.35
N LEU A 415 1.55 5.48 9.06
CA LEU A 415 1.06 6.69 8.42
C LEU A 415 -0.45 6.60 8.17
N ASP A 416 -1.14 7.74 8.07
CA ASP A 416 -2.58 7.76 7.76
C ASP A 416 -2.91 7.08 6.43
N VAL A 417 -2.07 7.25 5.39
CA VAL A 417 -2.25 6.55 4.11
C VAL A 417 -2.08 5.03 4.23
N GLU A 418 -1.23 4.57 5.14
CA GLU A 418 -1.04 3.15 5.42
C GLU A 418 -2.31 2.57 6.09
N LEU A 419 -2.93 3.33 7.01
CA LEU A 419 -4.23 2.98 7.58
C LEU A 419 -5.36 3.07 6.56
N GLU A 420 -5.31 4.03 5.63
CA GLU A 420 -6.29 4.15 4.54
C GLU A 420 -6.25 2.92 3.63
N TRP A 421 -5.07 2.39 3.30
CA TRP A 421 -4.96 1.14 2.54
C TRP A 421 -5.62 -0.04 3.26
N LEU A 422 -5.48 -0.13 4.60
CA LEU A 422 -6.19 -1.13 5.38
C LEU A 422 -7.71 -0.92 5.30
N ARG A 423 -8.18 0.33 5.47
CA ARG A 423 -9.61 0.68 5.37
C ARG A 423 -10.21 0.33 4.02
N LEU A 424 -9.47 0.52 2.92
CA LEU A 424 -9.94 0.18 1.58
C LEU A 424 -10.17 -1.33 1.42
N LYS A 425 -9.47 -2.17 2.18
CA LYS A 425 -9.70 -3.62 2.23
C LYS A 425 -10.68 -4.06 3.32
N ALA A 426 -10.80 -3.27 4.38
CA ALA A 426 -11.69 -3.49 5.51
C ALA A 426 -12.51 -2.23 5.80
N PRO A 427 -13.56 -1.97 5.02
CA PRO A 427 -14.27 -0.69 5.07
C PRO A 427 -15.21 -0.57 6.28
N THR A 428 -15.65 -1.68 6.86
CA THR A 428 -16.50 -1.71 8.05
C THR A 428 -15.68 -2.08 9.29
N ARG A 429 -16.22 -1.80 10.49
CA ARG A 429 -15.57 -2.26 11.73
C ARG A 429 -15.48 -3.79 11.81
N VAL A 430 -16.42 -4.53 11.20
CA VAL A 430 -16.40 -6.00 11.20
C VAL A 430 -15.26 -6.52 10.33
N ASP A 431 -15.15 -6.02 9.10
CA ASP A 431 -14.07 -6.40 8.18
C ASP A 431 -12.70 -6.03 8.76
N LEU A 432 -12.62 -4.90 9.47
CA LEU A 432 -11.40 -4.42 10.13
C LEU A 432 -10.89 -5.41 11.17
N LEU A 433 -11.77 -5.83 12.07
CA LEU A 433 -11.37 -6.74 13.14
C LEU A 433 -11.15 -8.16 12.61
N LEU A 434 -11.91 -8.60 11.60
CA LEU A 434 -11.61 -9.85 10.91
C LEU A 434 -10.21 -9.81 10.29
N MET A 435 -9.84 -8.73 9.59
CA MET A 435 -8.50 -8.57 9.04
C MET A 435 -7.44 -8.62 10.15
N LEU A 436 -7.55 -7.78 11.17
CA LEU A 436 -6.55 -7.64 12.24
C LEU A 436 -6.40 -8.87 13.14
N CYS A 437 -7.48 -9.63 13.31
CA CYS A 437 -7.52 -10.77 14.24
C CYS A 437 -7.33 -12.12 13.56
N THR A 438 -7.18 -12.17 12.22
CA THR A 438 -6.98 -13.42 11.47
C THR A 438 -5.65 -13.43 10.70
N PRO A 439 -5.06 -14.61 10.45
CA PRO A 439 -5.51 -15.94 10.88
C PRO A 439 -5.33 -16.18 12.40
N VAL A 440 -6.30 -16.88 12.99
CA VAL A 440 -6.23 -17.30 14.39
C VAL A 440 -5.41 -18.59 14.49
N PRO A 441 -4.49 -18.73 15.46
CA PRO A 441 -3.75 -19.98 15.66
C PRO A 441 -4.67 -21.20 15.75
N ALA A 442 -4.32 -22.29 15.07
CA ALA A 442 -5.16 -23.48 14.98
C ALA A 442 -5.52 -24.07 16.36
N SER A 443 -4.58 -23.98 17.31
CA SER A 443 -4.77 -24.30 18.73
C SER A 443 -5.95 -23.55 19.34
N ARG A 444 -5.98 -22.22 19.16
CA ARG A 444 -7.02 -21.33 19.70
C ARG A 444 -8.34 -21.53 18.98
N THR A 445 -8.33 -21.71 17.66
CA THR A 445 -9.52 -22.04 16.86
C THR A 445 -10.18 -23.32 17.36
N ALA A 446 -9.39 -24.37 17.64
CA ALA A 446 -9.91 -25.63 18.18
C ALA A 446 -10.53 -25.45 19.57
N VAL A 447 -9.95 -24.62 20.43
CA VAL A 447 -10.50 -24.29 21.76
C VAL A 447 -11.83 -23.55 21.64
N ILE A 448 -11.92 -22.56 20.76
CA ILE A 448 -13.15 -21.78 20.50
C ILE A 448 -14.26 -22.70 19.97
N GLN A 449 -13.94 -23.56 18.99
CA GLN A 449 -14.90 -24.52 18.43
C GLN A 449 -15.38 -25.54 19.47
N LYS A 450 -14.48 -26.06 20.30
CA LYS A 450 -14.83 -26.97 21.40
C LYS A 450 -15.72 -26.28 22.44
N LEU A 451 -15.47 -25.00 22.73
CA LEU A 451 -16.32 -24.21 23.62
C LEU A 451 -17.73 -24.06 23.04
N PHE A 452 -17.87 -23.72 21.75
CA PHE A 452 -19.17 -23.60 21.09
C PHE A 452 -19.98 -24.89 21.18
N GLN A 453 -19.38 -26.02 20.80
CA GLN A 453 -20.03 -27.35 20.85
C GLN A 453 -20.46 -27.75 22.26
N ARG A 454 -19.76 -27.30 23.30
CA ARG A 454 -20.13 -27.58 24.70
C ARG A 454 -21.25 -26.67 25.20
N LEU A 455 -21.38 -25.48 24.64
CA LEU A 455 -22.45 -24.52 24.95
C LEU A 455 -23.74 -24.86 24.19
N ASP A 456 -23.64 -25.34 22.95
CA ASP A 456 -24.76 -25.85 22.14
C ASP A 456 -25.21 -27.24 22.63
N THR A 457 -25.88 -27.27 23.79
CA THR A 457 -26.33 -28.54 24.39
C THR A 457 -27.45 -29.22 23.62
N ALA A 458 -28.17 -28.48 22.76
CA ALA A 458 -29.25 -29.01 21.93
C ALA A 458 -28.76 -29.48 20.55
N ASN A 459 -27.51 -29.18 20.19
CA ASN A 459 -26.89 -29.46 18.90
C ASN A 459 -27.69 -28.84 17.74
N GLU A 460 -28.15 -27.60 17.96
CA GLU A 460 -28.97 -26.80 17.05
C GLU A 460 -28.12 -25.88 16.15
N GLY A 461 -26.81 -25.84 16.38
CA GLY A 461 -25.89 -24.91 15.71
C GLY A 461 -25.95 -23.49 16.27
N ARG A 462 -26.57 -23.28 17.44
CA ARG A 462 -26.79 -21.97 18.07
C ARG A 462 -26.66 -22.03 19.59
N ILE A 463 -26.26 -20.91 20.20
CA ILE A 463 -26.15 -20.78 21.67
C ILE A 463 -26.98 -19.60 22.19
N HIS A 464 -27.76 -19.80 23.25
CA HIS A 464 -28.58 -18.73 23.83
C HIS A 464 -27.70 -17.77 24.64
N GLY A 465 -27.79 -16.45 24.36
CA GLY A 465 -26.91 -15.44 24.94
C GLY A 465 -26.92 -15.43 26.47
N GLY A 466 -28.10 -15.48 27.10
CA GLY A 466 -28.22 -15.53 28.56
C GLY A 466 -27.57 -16.78 29.19
N THR A 467 -27.69 -17.94 28.54
CA THR A 467 -27.04 -19.19 29.01
C THR A 467 -25.52 -19.12 28.86
N TYR A 468 -25.06 -18.53 27.76
CA TYR A 468 -23.65 -18.33 27.48
C TYR A 468 -22.98 -17.44 28.56
N LEU A 469 -23.58 -16.30 28.88
CA LEU A 469 -23.07 -15.37 29.90
C LEU A 469 -23.07 -15.98 31.32
N GLN A 470 -24.11 -16.74 31.69
CA GLN A 470 -24.18 -17.41 33.00
C GLN A 470 -23.12 -18.50 33.18
N ARG A 471 -22.76 -19.19 32.09
CA ARG A 471 -21.73 -20.24 32.12
C ARG A 471 -20.31 -19.69 32.14
N PHE A 472 -20.10 -18.43 31.78
CA PHE A 472 -18.80 -17.79 31.90
C PHE A 472 -18.52 -17.40 33.36
N GLN A 473 -17.66 -18.16 34.05
CA GLN A 473 -17.36 -17.98 35.47
C GLN A 473 -15.87 -17.69 35.71
N PRO A 474 -15.41 -16.43 35.51
CA PRO A 474 -14.03 -16.02 35.73
C PRO A 474 -13.50 -16.35 37.13
N GLU A 475 -14.37 -16.43 38.13
CA GLU A 475 -14.04 -16.69 39.53
C GLU A 475 -13.37 -18.07 39.74
N ARG A 476 -13.60 -19.00 38.80
CA ARG A 476 -12.98 -20.34 38.78
C ARG A 476 -11.50 -20.32 38.41
N ILE A 477 -10.99 -19.21 37.87
CA ILE A 477 -9.60 -19.12 37.45
C ILE A 477 -8.65 -19.10 38.64
N GLU A 478 -7.63 -19.93 38.57
CA GLU A 478 -6.50 -19.91 39.50
C GLU A 478 -5.52 -18.79 39.12
N GLY A 479 -5.12 -17.98 40.10
CA GLY A 479 -4.22 -16.83 39.90
C GLY A 479 -4.96 -15.49 39.74
N ALA A 480 -4.62 -14.54 40.61
CA ALA A 480 -5.28 -13.23 40.62
C ALA A 480 -5.08 -12.38 39.33
N PRO A 481 -3.92 -12.38 38.66
CA PRO A 481 -3.73 -11.60 37.44
C PRO A 481 -4.64 -12.06 36.29
N VAL A 482 -4.60 -13.35 35.95
CA VAL A 482 -5.42 -13.94 34.86
C VAL A 482 -6.91 -13.82 35.19
N ARG A 483 -7.31 -14.04 36.45
CA ARG A 483 -8.70 -13.86 36.90
C ARG A 483 -9.22 -12.44 36.63
N ARG A 484 -8.43 -11.40 36.95
CA ARG A 484 -8.84 -10.00 36.70
C ARG A 484 -9.01 -9.72 35.21
N GLN A 485 -8.06 -10.20 34.40
CA GLN A 485 -8.11 -10.07 32.95
C GLN A 485 -9.37 -10.74 32.37
N VAL A 486 -9.67 -11.96 32.78
CA VAL A 486 -10.83 -12.71 32.27
C VAL A 486 -12.16 -12.16 32.80
N ALA A 487 -12.19 -11.56 33.99
CA ALA A 487 -13.35 -10.82 34.46
C ALA A 487 -13.67 -9.62 33.53
N GLN A 488 -12.65 -8.94 33.00
CA GLN A 488 -12.85 -7.90 31.99
C GLN A 488 -13.38 -8.48 30.68
N TRP A 489 -12.92 -9.67 30.27
CA TRP A 489 -13.47 -10.35 29.07
C TRP A 489 -14.95 -10.64 29.23
N LYS A 490 -15.39 -11.05 30.42
CA LYS A 490 -16.81 -11.27 30.70
C LYS A 490 -17.62 -9.98 30.56
N MET A 491 -17.17 -8.87 31.13
CA MET A 491 -17.85 -7.57 30.99
C MET A 491 -17.93 -7.14 29.51
N ALA A 492 -16.84 -7.32 28.77
CA ALA A 492 -16.81 -6.99 27.34
C ALA A 492 -17.75 -7.91 26.52
N LEU A 493 -17.84 -9.19 26.90
CA LEU A 493 -18.77 -10.12 26.27
C LEU A 493 -20.23 -9.76 26.56
N GLU A 494 -20.55 -9.37 27.80
CA GLU A 494 -21.89 -8.93 28.17
C GLU A 494 -22.34 -7.73 27.33
N ALA A 495 -21.44 -6.75 27.11
CA ALA A 495 -21.70 -5.62 26.23
C ALA A 495 -21.91 -6.06 24.77
N TYR A 496 -21.02 -6.91 24.23
CA TYR A 496 -21.12 -7.42 22.86
C TYR A 496 -22.43 -8.20 22.62
N VAL A 497 -22.81 -9.10 23.52
CA VAL A 497 -24.07 -9.86 23.41
C VAL A 497 -25.28 -8.93 23.52
N GLY A 498 -25.21 -7.90 24.37
CA GLY A 498 -26.26 -6.88 24.48
C GLY A 498 -26.45 -6.08 23.19
N GLU A 499 -25.37 -5.78 22.48
CA GLU A 499 -25.36 -5.04 21.21
C GLU A 499 -25.98 -5.82 20.05
N LEU A 500 -25.76 -7.14 19.98
CA LEU A 500 -26.23 -7.95 18.85
C LEU A 500 -27.77 -8.01 18.74
N HIS A 501 -28.50 -7.75 19.83
CA HIS A 501 -29.96 -7.89 19.91
C HIS A 501 -30.51 -9.27 19.47
N GLU A 502 -29.64 -10.29 19.43
CA GLU A 502 -29.98 -11.67 19.07
C GLU A 502 -30.27 -12.51 20.33
N GLU A 503 -31.34 -13.30 20.29
CA GLU A 503 -31.66 -14.23 21.38
C GLU A 503 -30.66 -15.41 21.43
N ALA A 504 -30.16 -15.82 20.26
CA ALA A 504 -29.22 -16.92 20.09
C ALA A 504 -28.14 -16.58 19.05
N LEU A 505 -26.91 -17.02 19.33
CA LEU A 505 -25.73 -16.75 18.52
C LEU A 505 -25.35 -17.97 17.68
N GLU A 506 -25.17 -17.77 16.38
CA GLU A 506 -24.51 -18.73 15.51
C GLU A 506 -22.99 -18.74 15.75
N TYR A 507 -22.31 -19.78 15.25
CA TYR A 507 -20.88 -19.97 15.48
C TYR A 507 -20.06 -18.76 15.04
N GLU A 508 -20.42 -18.11 13.93
CA GLU A 508 -19.70 -16.98 13.37
C GLU A 508 -19.71 -15.77 14.33
N LEU A 509 -20.89 -15.37 14.82
CA LEU A 509 -21.04 -14.28 15.79
C LEU A 509 -20.37 -14.59 17.12
N PHE A 510 -20.42 -15.85 17.56
CA PHE A 510 -19.73 -16.31 18.75
C PHE A 510 -18.20 -16.28 18.58
N ALA A 511 -17.69 -16.84 17.49
CA ALA A 511 -16.27 -16.98 17.24
C ALA A 511 -15.61 -15.60 17.02
N TYR A 512 -16.32 -14.67 16.38
CA TYR A 512 -15.86 -13.33 16.13
C TYR A 512 -15.42 -12.59 17.40
N PHE A 513 -16.21 -12.65 18.49
CA PHE A 513 -15.79 -12.10 19.79
C PHE A 513 -14.50 -12.73 20.31
N TRP A 514 -14.41 -14.06 20.24
CA TRP A 514 -13.23 -14.77 20.72
C TRP A 514 -12.00 -14.56 19.85
N TYR A 515 -12.17 -14.26 18.56
CA TYR A 515 -11.06 -13.89 17.69
C TYR A 515 -10.44 -12.57 18.13
N MET A 516 -11.25 -11.57 18.50
CA MET A 516 -10.76 -10.30 19.04
C MET A 516 -10.00 -10.48 20.36
N VAL A 517 -10.58 -11.23 21.32
CA VAL A 517 -9.91 -11.53 22.60
C VAL A 517 -8.63 -12.32 22.36
N SER A 518 -8.69 -13.35 21.51
CA SER A 518 -7.56 -14.19 21.16
C SER A 518 -6.42 -13.36 20.58
N ALA A 519 -6.68 -12.48 19.61
CA ALA A 519 -5.64 -11.66 18.98
C ALA A 519 -4.91 -10.74 19.97
N GLY A 520 -5.52 -10.39 21.10
CA GLY A 520 -4.93 -9.59 22.17
C GLY A 520 -4.16 -10.38 23.24
N VAL A 521 -4.16 -11.72 23.22
CA VAL A 521 -3.45 -12.55 24.21
C VAL A 521 -2.11 -13.03 23.67
N ASP A 522 -1.05 -12.79 24.45
CA ASP A 522 0.35 -13.02 24.07
C ASP A 522 0.68 -14.50 23.79
N ASP A 523 0.14 -15.44 24.58
CA ASP A 523 0.48 -16.86 24.48
C ASP A 523 -0.74 -17.80 24.49
N ASP A 524 -0.62 -18.91 23.74
CA ASP A 524 -1.68 -19.91 23.58
C ASP A 524 -2.09 -20.61 24.89
N PRO A 525 -1.14 -20.99 25.79
CA PRO A 525 -1.47 -21.56 27.09
C PRO A 525 -2.39 -20.65 27.93
N THR A 526 -2.10 -19.36 28.03
CA THR A 526 -2.90 -18.41 28.80
C THR A 526 -4.34 -18.34 28.27
N PHE A 527 -4.52 -18.19 26.95
CA PHE A 527 -5.85 -18.19 26.34
C PHE A 527 -6.59 -19.50 26.61
N THR A 528 -5.92 -20.64 26.39
CA THR A 528 -6.53 -21.97 26.55
C THR A 528 -6.97 -22.22 27.99
N LEU A 529 -6.10 -21.93 28.97
CA LEU A 529 -6.36 -22.13 30.39
C LEU A 529 -7.49 -21.22 30.89
N ALA A 530 -7.49 -19.96 30.45
CA ALA A 530 -8.54 -19.00 30.77
C ALA A 530 -9.92 -19.52 30.32
N ILE A 531 -10.03 -19.98 29.06
CA ILE A 531 -11.28 -20.54 28.54
C ILE A 531 -11.66 -21.84 29.26
N TRP A 532 -10.71 -22.73 29.49
CA TRP A 532 -10.99 -24.03 30.11
C TRP A 532 -11.48 -23.91 31.55
N GLN A 533 -10.83 -23.10 32.37
CA GLN A 533 -11.22 -22.93 33.78
C GLN A 533 -12.54 -22.16 33.90
N SER A 534 -12.71 -21.10 33.10
CA SER A 534 -13.89 -20.24 33.22
C SER A 534 -15.20 -20.91 32.79
N PHE A 535 -15.13 -21.85 31.83
CA PHE A 535 -16.28 -22.62 31.35
C PHE A 535 -16.31 -24.06 31.89
N GLY A 536 -15.35 -24.47 32.70
CA GLY A 536 -15.26 -25.84 33.23
C GLY A 536 -15.04 -26.90 32.15
N LEU A 537 -14.26 -26.61 31.10
CA LEU A 537 -14.02 -27.55 29.98
C LEU A 537 -13.04 -28.67 30.33
N ALA A 538 -12.27 -28.53 31.42
CA ALA A 538 -11.35 -29.54 31.94
C ALA A 538 -12.06 -30.60 32.81
N ASP A 539 -13.32 -30.37 33.20
CA ASP A 539 -14.13 -31.35 33.93
C ASP A 539 -14.62 -32.44 32.96
N ASP A 540 -13.71 -33.32 32.54
CA ASP A 540 -14.06 -34.66 32.04
C ASP A 540 -14.45 -35.57 33.22
N GLY A 541 -15.43 -35.14 34.00
CA GLY A 541 -16.25 -36.08 34.75
C GLY A 541 -17.13 -36.81 33.74
N PRO A 542 -17.11 -38.14 33.64
CA PRO A 542 -18.00 -38.85 32.73
C PRO A 542 -19.42 -38.47 33.13
N ARG A 543 -20.14 -37.75 32.26
CA ARG A 543 -21.59 -37.66 32.36
C ARG A 543 -22.10 -39.08 32.17
N ARG A 544 -22.25 -39.79 33.30
CA ARG A 544 -23.00 -41.03 33.38
C ARG A 544 -24.32 -40.74 32.68
N ARG A 545 -24.53 -41.40 31.55
CA ARG A 545 -25.85 -41.64 31.00
C ARG A 545 -26.64 -42.37 32.09
N THR A 546 -27.36 -41.62 32.91
CA THR A 546 -28.43 -42.18 33.73
C THR A 546 -29.67 -42.23 32.85
N ARG A 547 -29.83 -43.43 32.27
CA ARG A 547 -31.01 -44.10 31.72
C ARG A 547 -32.04 -43.29 30.96
#